data_AF-A0A2T6NAG8-F1
#
_entry.id   AF-A0A2T6NAG8-F1
#
_cell.length_a   1.000
_cell.length_b   1.000
_cell.length_c   1.000
_cell.angle_alpha   90.00
_cell.angle_beta   90.00
_cell.angle_gamma   90.00
#
_symmetry.space_group_name_H-M   'P 1'
#
loop_
_entity.id
_entity.type
_entity.pdbx_description
1 polymer ?
#
loop_
_entity_poly.entity_id
_entity_poly.type
_entity_poly.pdbx_seq_one_letter_code
_entity_poly.pdbx_strand_id
1 'polypeptide(L)'
;MVAQNRMTDPVTGVVTWETTTHGVTLSLTQMLPDQARAFYLNRGLSAEATEAYAKACVYSVVLRNDTAPGVVHFRLADWSVVSEGESKPLPSVEGWLSRFEEYEHPKSATIAFRWAQFPPQQAYQPGGDWNQGMLATGLPVGSEFDLVARWEVAGQSYQGVLNNVRCAR
;
A
#
# COMPACT_ATOMS: atom_id res chain seq x y z
N MET A 1 -3.45 7.45 22.38
CA MET A 1 -4.07 7.24 21.07
C MET A 1 -3.31 8.10 20.09
N VAL A 2 -2.69 7.51 19.05
CA VAL A 2 -2.11 8.31 17.96
C VAL A 2 -3.27 8.91 17.18
N ALA A 3 -3.25 10.22 16.93
CA ALA A 3 -4.30 10.88 16.18
C ALA A 3 -4.20 10.47 14.70
N GLN A 4 -5.25 9.83 14.20
CA GLN A 4 -5.41 9.54 12.77
C GLN A 4 -6.26 10.64 12.13
N ASN A 5 -5.80 11.16 11.00
CA ASN A 5 -6.59 12.03 10.14
C ASN A 5 -7.32 11.20 9.07
N ARG A 6 -8.52 11.63 8.70
CA ARG A 6 -9.30 11.06 7.61
C ARG A 6 -9.86 12.18 6.75
N MET A 7 -9.54 12.14 5.46
CA MET A 7 -9.99 13.14 4.49
C MET A 7 -10.76 12.43 3.37
N THR A 8 -11.81 13.08 2.86
CA THR A 8 -12.57 12.60 1.71
C THR A 8 -12.49 13.65 0.62
N ASP A 9 -12.04 13.26 -0.57
CA ASP A 9 -12.06 14.13 -1.74
C ASP A 9 -13.53 14.38 -2.17
N PRO A 10 -13.97 15.65 -2.28
CA PRO A 10 -15.37 15.97 -2.51
C PRO A 10 -15.85 15.67 -3.94
N VAL A 11 -14.94 15.46 -4.88
CA VAL A 11 -15.27 15.21 -6.30
C VAL A 11 -15.35 13.72 -6.59
N THR A 12 -14.39 12.96 -6.09
CA THR A 12 -14.22 11.54 -6.38
C THR A 12 -14.75 10.63 -5.27
N GLY A 13 -14.95 11.16 -4.06
CA GLY A 13 -15.31 10.38 -2.88
C GLY A 13 -14.18 9.51 -2.32
N VAL A 14 -12.97 9.60 -2.91
CA VAL A 14 -11.78 8.87 -2.45
C VAL A 14 -11.42 9.31 -1.03
N VAL A 15 -11.21 8.33 -0.16
CA VAL A 15 -10.80 8.57 1.23
C VAL A 15 -9.30 8.39 1.38
N THR A 16 -8.68 9.26 2.18
CA THR A 16 -7.30 9.14 2.64
C THR A 16 -7.29 9.02 4.16
N TRP A 17 -6.54 8.05 4.68
CA TRP A 17 -6.22 7.93 6.10
C TRP A 17 -4.75 8.24 6.31
N GLU A 18 -4.44 8.99 7.36
CA GLU A 18 -3.07 9.38 7.66
C GLU A 18 -2.82 9.32 9.16
N THR A 19 -1.60 8.93 9.53
CA THR A 19 -1.13 8.96 10.91
C THR A 19 0.33 9.36 10.94
N THR A 20 0.73 10.05 12.01
CA THR A 20 2.12 10.42 12.26
C THR A 20 2.56 9.87 13.60
N THR A 21 3.58 9.03 13.58
CA THR A 21 4.10 8.34 14.75
C THR A 21 5.62 8.44 14.77
N HIS A 22 6.19 8.93 15.87
CA HIS A 22 7.65 9.04 16.05
C HIS A 22 8.39 9.73 14.89
N GLY A 23 7.78 10.80 14.34
CA GLY A 23 8.36 11.58 13.25
C GLY A 23 8.26 10.93 11.86
N VAL A 24 7.50 9.85 11.73
CA VAL A 24 7.20 9.18 10.46
C VAL A 24 5.72 9.32 10.13
N THR A 25 5.42 9.81 8.94
CA THR A 25 4.05 9.89 8.43
C THR A 25 3.76 8.73 7.50
N LEU A 26 2.64 8.06 7.76
CA LEU A 26 2.05 7.04 6.92
C LEU A 26 0.71 7.55 6.41
N SER A 27 0.53 7.57 5.10
CA SER A 27 -0.71 7.97 4.44
C SER A 27 -1.16 6.89 3.46
N LEU A 28 -2.46 6.62 3.42
CA LEU A 28 -3.08 5.60 2.60
C LEU A 28 -4.31 6.20 1.91
N THR A 29 -4.24 6.38 0.60
CA THR A 29 -5.31 6.92 -0.24
C THR A 29 -5.96 5.81 -1.05
N GLN A 30 -7.29 5.71 -1.03
CA GLN A 30 -7.99 4.68 -1.81
C GLN A 30 -7.68 4.81 -3.30
N MET A 31 -7.47 3.66 -3.94
CA MET A 31 -7.50 3.55 -5.40
C MET A 31 -8.78 2.82 -5.79
N LEU A 32 -9.62 3.46 -6.62
CA LEU A 32 -10.86 2.81 -7.08
C LEU A 32 -10.53 1.61 -7.99
N PRO A 33 -11.33 0.53 -7.99
CA PRO A 33 -11.08 -0.62 -8.85
C PRO A 33 -10.98 -0.25 -10.33
N ASP A 34 -11.82 0.67 -10.82
CA ASP A 34 -11.75 1.18 -12.20
C ASP A 34 -10.42 1.90 -12.49
N GLN A 35 -9.87 2.64 -11.52
CA GLN A 35 -8.58 3.31 -11.68
C GLN A 35 -7.44 2.29 -11.78
N ALA A 36 -7.43 1.26 -10.92
CA ALA A 36 -6.45 0.19 -10.97
C ALA A 36 -6.55 -0.60 -12.30
N ARG A 37 -7.77 -0.90 -12.75
CA ARG A 37 -8.01 -1.54 -14.05
C ARG A 37 -7.45 -0.72 -15.20
N ALA A 38 -7.85 0.54 -15.29
CA ALA A 38 -7.38 1.44 -16.34
C ALA A 38 -5.85 1.58 -16.34
N PHE A 39 -5.23 1.66 -15.17
CA PHE A 39 -3.78 1.79 -15.05
C PHE A 39 -3.02 0.60 -15.66
N TYR A 40 -3.44 -0.63 -15.37
CA TYR A 40 -2.72 -1.84 -15.79
C TYR A 40 -3.09 -2.35 -17.18
N LEU A 41 -4.35 -2.22 -17.60
CA LEU A 41 -4.75 -2.51 -18.98
C LEU A 41 -3.95 -1.65 -19.97
N ASN A 42 -3.79 -0.36 -19.67
CA ASN A 42 -3.01 0.57 -20.50
C ASN A 42 -1.49 0.29 -20.49
N ARG A 43 -1.01 -0.60 -19.61
CA ARG A 43 0.38 -1.06 -19.53
C ARG A 43 0.57 -2.46 -20.11
N GLY A 44 -0.49 -3.04 -20.67
CA GLY A 44 -0.46 -4.34 -21.32
C GLY A 44 -0.57 -5.53 -20.38
N LEU A 45 -0.94 -5.33 -19.11
CA LEU A 45 -1.27 -6.48 -18.25
C LEU A 45 -2.56 -7.13 -18.78
N SER A 46 -2.67 -8.47 -18.73
CA SER A 46 -3.87 -9.16 -19.23
C SER A 46 -5.12 -8.70 -18.47
N ALA A 47 -6.30 -8.88 -19.07
CA ALA A 47 -7.55 -8.51 -18.42
C ALA A 47 -7.77 -9.30 -17.12
N GLU A 48 -7.42 -10.59 -17.11
CA GLU A 48 -7.53 -11.50 -15.98
C GLU A 48 -6.59 -11.10 -14.84
N ALA A 49 -5.31 -10.87 -15.13
CA ALA A 49 -4.33 -10.40 -14.16
C ALA A 49 -4.74 -9.04 -13.56
N THR A 50 -5.19 -8.13 -14.43
CA THR A 50 -5.64 -6.80 -14.04
C THR A 50 -6.86 -6.87 -13.12
N GLU A 51 -7.84 -7.71 -13.46
CA GLU A 51 -9.05 -7.89 -12.65
C GLU A 51 -8.74 -8.52 -11.30
N ALA A 52 -7.86 -9.53 -11.27
CA ALA A 52 -7.41 -10.15 -10.03
C ALA A 52 -6.75 -9.13 -9.08
N TYR A 53 -5.90 -8.25 -9.61
CA TYR A 53 -5.24 -7.20 -8.82
C TYR A 53 -6.22 -6.10 -8.39
N ALA A 54 -7.07 -5.61 -9.30
CA ALA A 54 -8.01 -4.52 -9.03
C ALA A 54 -9.06 -4.88 -7.96
N LYS A 55 -9.41 -6.17 -7.84
CA LYS A 55 -10.31 -6.68 -6.79
C LYS A 55 -9.65 -6.87 -5.43
N ALA A 56 -8.32 -6.76 -5.34
CA ALA A 56 -7.55 -7.02 -4.13
C ALA A 56 -7.30 -5.77 -3.27
N CYS A 57 -8.25 -4.82 -3.34
CA CYS A 57 -8.30 -3.62 -2.50
C CYS A 57 -6.97 -2.85 -2.51
N VAL A 58 -6.79 -2.05 -3.57
CA VAL A 58 -5.55 -1.33 -3.87
C VAL A 58 -5.59 0.08 -3.31
N TYR A 59 -4.45 0.54 -2.83
CA TYR A 59 -4.23 1.91 -2.35
C TYR A 59 -2.99 2.51 -2.97
N SER A 60 -2.95 3.83 -3.00
CA SER A 60 -1.70 4.57 -3.02
C SER A 60 -1.23 4.75 -1.58
N VAL A 61 -0.03 4.30 -1.25
CA VAL A 61 0.58 4.50 0.07
C VAL A 61 1.75 5.47 -0.02
N VAL A 62 1.90 6.32 0.99
CA VAL A 62 3.05 7.20 1.19
C VAL A 62 3.63 6.90 2.58
N LEU A 63 4.95 6.75 2.65
CA LEU A 63 5.69 6.71 3.91
C LEU A 63 6.80 7.75 3.83
N ARG A 64 6.85 8.66 4.80
CA ARG A 64 7.75 9.82 4.81
C ARG A 64 8.46 9.96 6.16
N ASN A 65 9.76 10.18 6.12
CA ASN A 65 10.57 10.52 7.28
C ASN A 65 10.56 12.04 7.51
N ASP A 66 9.57 12.53 8.24
CA ASP A 66 9.40 13.96 8.49
C ASP A 66 10.40 14.49 9.51
N THR A 67 10.45 13.88 10.69
CA THR A 67 11.24 14.37 11.83
C THR A 67 11.83 13.25 12.68
N ALA A 68 11.89 12.01 12.17
CA ALA A 68 12.45 10.90 12.92
C ALA A 68 13.95 11.16 13.22
N PRO A 69 14.47 10.69 14.38
CA PRO A 69 15.83 11.00 14.81
C PRO A 69 16.94 10.30 14.00
N GLY A 70 16.58 9.53 12.96
CA GLY A 70 17.52 8.78 12.15
C GLY A 70 16.90 8.24 10.86
N VAL A 71 17.64 7.40 10.16
CA VAL A 71 17.16 6.72 8.95
C VAL A 71 16.00 5.80 9.31
N VAL A 72 14.91 5.90 8.55
CA VAL A 72 13.74 5.03 8.69
C VAL A 72 13.93 3.84 7.76
N HIS A 73 14.08 2.64 8.32
CA HIS A 73 14.13 1.39 7.56
C HIS A 73 12.81 0.65 7.68
N PHE A 74 12.28 0.14 6.58
CA PHE A 74 11.12 -0.75 6.64
C PHE A 74 11.28 -1.94 5.70
N ARG A 75 10.54 -3.00 6.02
CA ARG A 75 10.25 -4.11 5.11
C ARG A 75 8.75 -4.30 5.06
N LEU A 76 8.18 -4.35 3.86
CA LEU A 76 6.75 -4.53 3.67
C LEU A 76 6.27 -5.89 4.22
N ALA A 77 7.16 -6.89 4.26
CA ALA A 77 6.88 -8.19 4.87
C ALA A 77 6.61 -8.13 6.38
N ASP A 78 7.00 -7.04 7.07
CA ASP A 78 6.72 -6.82 8.50
C ASP A 78 5.38 -6.11 8.72
N TRP A 79 4.68 -5.73 7.66
CA TRP A 79 3.38 -5.06 7.71
C TRP A 79 2.26 -6.09 7.62
N SER A 80 1.12 -5.78 8.22
CA SER A 80 -0.06 -6.63 8.18
C SER A 80 -1.35 -5.84 8.07
N VAL A 81 -2.38 -6.53 7.58
CA VAL A 81 -3.77 -6.08 7.69
C VAL A 81 -4.48 -6.91 8.74
N VAL A 82 -5.24 -6.25 9.61
CA VAL A 82 -6.09 -6.89 10.60
C VAL A 82 -7.53 -6.74 10.17
N SER A 83 -8.20 -7.85 9.85
CA SER A 83 -9.59 -7.89 9.40
C SER A 83 -10.29 -9.04 10.09
N GLU A 84 -11.51 -8.81 10.59
CA GLU A 84 -12.31 -9.84 11.28
C GLU A 84 -11.57 -10.53 12.45
N GLY A 85 -10.65 -9.80 13.11
CA GLY A 85 -9.83 -10.31 14.22
C GLY A 85 -8.60 -11.12 13.78
N GLU A 86 -8.39 -11.34 12.48
CA GLU A 86 -7.22 -12.03 11.95
C GLU A 86 -6.19 -11.04 11.39
N SER A 87 -4.92 -11.24 11.76
CA SER A 87 -3.80 -10.50 11.17
C SER A 87 -3.18 -11.31 10.02
N LYS A 88 -3.14 -10.75 8.81
CA LYS A 88 -2.56 -11.37 7.61
C LYS A 88 -1.45 -10.49 7.02
N PRO A 89 -0.36 -11.07 6.50
CA PRO A 89 0.64 -10.31 5.78
C PRO A 89 0.05 -9.75 4.47
N LEU A 90 0.64 -8.66 4.00
CA LEU A 90 0.30 -8.10 2.68
C LEU A 90 0.86 -9.01 1.57
N PRO A 91 0.12 -9.19 0.44
CA PRO A 91 0.67 -9.85 -0.73
C PRO A 91 1.94 -9.16 -1.23
N SER A 92 3.00 -9.92 -1.47
CA SER A 92 4.24 -9.38 -2.04
C SER A 92 4.12 -9.11 -3.53
N VAL A 93 4.96 -8.22 -4.06
CA VAL A 93 5.09 -7.98 -5.51
C VAL A 93 5.35 -9.31 -6.23
N GLU A 94 6.23 -10.12 -5.67
CA GLU A 94 6.62 -11.39 -6.27
C GLU A 94 5.49 -12.42 -6.22
N GLY A 95 4.70 -12.41 -5.14
CA GLY A 95 3.50 -13.22 -5.03
C GLY A 95 2.44 -12.84 -6.08
N TRP A 96 2.33 -11.56 -6.43
CA TRP A 96 1.47 -11.12 -7.54
C TRP A 96 2.00 -11.57 -8.89
N LEU A 97 3.29 -11.40 -9.13
CA LEU A 97 3.90 -11.78 -10.40
C LEU A 97 3.79 -13.28 -10.66
N SER A 98 4.00 -14.12 -9.64
CA SER A 98 3.79 -15.56 -9.75
C SER A 98 2.34 -15.92 -10.10
N ARG A 99 1.35 -15.17 -9.59
CA ARG A 99 -0.06 -15.37 -10.01
C ARG A 99 -0.29 -14.94 -11.45
N PHE A 100 0.43 -13.93 -11.93
CA PHE A 100 0.28 -13.45 -13.29
C PHE A 100 0.92 -14.36 -14.34
N GLU A 101 1.83 -15.25 -13.95
CA GLU A 101 2.43 -16.25 -14.85
C GLU A 101 1.41 -17.17 -15.51
N GLU A 102 0.21 -17.30 -14.91
CA GLU A 102 -0.92 -18.03 -15.48
C GLU A 102 -1.54 -17.35 -16.73
N TYR A 103 -1.21 -16.08 -16.98
CA TYR A 103 -1.81 -15.27 -18.05
C TYR A 103 -0.77 -14.75 -19.03
N GLU A 104 -1.14 -14.70 -20.31
CA GLU A 104 -0.30 -14.13 -21.35
C GLU A 104 -0.27 -12.59 -21.24
N HIS A 105 0.92 -12.03 -21.07
CA HIS A 105 1.16 -10.59 -21.11
C HIS A 105 2.62 -10.30 -21.51
N PRO A 106 2.90 -9.16 -22.16
CA PRO A 106 4.25 -8.76 -22.49
C PRO A 106 5.09 -8.50 -21.24
N LYS A 107 6.39 -8.82 -21.30
CA LYS A 107 7.36 -8.55 -20.22
C LYS A 107 7.37 -7.09 -19.74
N SER A 108 7.07 -6.15 -20.63
CA SER A 108 6.94 -4.73 -20.29
C SER A 108 5.83 -4.46 -19.26
N ALA A 109 4.75 -5.24 -19.29
CA ALA A 109 3.66 -5.14 -18.31
C ALA A 109 4.12 -5.59 -16.92
N THR A 110 4.87 -6.70 -16.84
CA THR A 110 5.48 -7.19 -15.59
C THR A 110 6.44 -6.15 -14.99
N ILE A 111 7.25 -5.49 -15.84
CA ILE A 111 8.14 -4.41 -15.44
C ILE A 111 7.31 -3.24 -14.90
N ALA A 112 6.32 -2.77 -15.66
CA ALA A 112 5.48 -1.66 -15.25
C ALA A 112 4.71 -1.94 -13.93
N PHE A 113 4.31 -3.19 -13.71
CA PHE A 113 3.74 -3.64 -12.44
C PHE A 113 4.73 -3.47 -11.29
N ARG A 114 5.94 -4.02 -11.41
CA ARG A 114 7.00 -3.89 -10.39
C ARG A 114 7.28 -2.43 -10.03
N TRP A 115 7.42 -1.57 -11.03
CA TRP A 115 7.73 -0.15 -10.83
C TRP A 115 6.61 0.64 -10.13
N ALA A 116 5.35 0.21 -10.30
CA ALA A 116 4.21 0.89 -9.68
C ALA A 116 3.96 0.48 -8.23
N GLN A 117 4.50 -0.67 -7.78
CA GLN A 117 4.28 -1.15 -6.41
C GLN A 117 5.05 -0.32 -5.38
N PHE A 118 4.51 -0.23 -4.18
CA PHE A 118 5.26 0.22 -3.02
C PHE A 118 6.44 -0.74 -2.77
N PRO A 119 7.66 -0.23 -2.52
CA PRO A 119 8.84 -1.07 -2.52
C PRO A 119 8.80 -2.11 -1.40
N PRO A 120 9.35 -3.31 -1.63
CA PRO A 120 9.36 -4.38 -0.62
C PRO A 120 10.19 -4.03 0.60
N GLN A 121 11.20 -3.17 0.44
CA GLN A 121 12.01 -2.58 1.50
C GLN A 121 12.67 -1.30 1.01
N GLN A 122 12.83 -0.32 1.89
CA GLN A 122 13.60 0.89 1.59
C GLN A 122 14.09 1.55 2.90
N ALA A 123 15.05 2.45 2.75
CA ALA A 123 15.56 3.32 3.80
C ALA A 123 15.27 4.78 3.42
N TYR A 124 14.69 5.56 4.32
CA TYR A 124 14.42 6.99 4.13
C TYR A 124 15.29 7.84 5.03
N GLN A 125 16.06 8.75 4.42
CA GLN A 125 16.93 9.67 5.14
C GLN A 125 16.14 10.69 5.97
N PRO A 126 16.71 11.21 7.06
CA PRO A 126 16.17 12.40 7.73
C PRO A 126 16.06 13.58 6.77
N GLY A 127 15.14 14.50 7.05
CA GLY A 127 14.96 15.74 6.26
C GLY A 127 13.84 15.66 5.22
N GLY A 128 12.86 14.78 5.43
CA GLY A 128 11.66 14.71 4.60
C GLY A 128 11.71 13.69 3.47
N ASP A 129 12.67 12.74 3.48
CA ASP A 129 12.75 11.69 2.46
C ASP A 129 11.50 10.80 2.50
N TRP A 130 11.03 10.39 1.32
CA TRP A 130 9.76 9.69 1.15
C TRP A 130 9.71 8.90 -0.14
N ASN A 131 8.78 7.94 -0.18
CA ASN A 131 8.38 7.33 -1.43
C ASN A 131 6.87 7.01 -1.42
N GLN A 132 6.36 6.71 -2.60
CA GLN A 132 4.98 6.34 -2.85
C GLN A 132 4.92 5.11 -3.74
N GLY A 133 3.86 4.33 -3.60
CA GLY A 133 3.56 3.25 -4.54
C GLY A 133 2.20 2.62 -4.27
N MET A 134 1.81 1.70 -5.14
CA MET A 134 0.59 0.93 -4.99
C MET A 134 0.76 -0.19 -3.97
N LEU A 135 -0.25 -0.37 -3.13
CA LEU A 135 -0.31 -1.40 -2.12
C LEU A 135 -1.64 -2.13 -2.21
N ALA A 136 -1.62 -3.42 -2.53
CA ALA A 136 -2.79 -4.28 -2.46
C ALA A 136 -2.85 -4.99 -1.11
N THR A 137 -4.04 -5.06 -0.50
CA THR A 137 -4.21 -5.75 0.79
C THR A 137 -4.50 -7.24 0.63
N GLY A 138 -4.99 -7.65 -0.55
CA GLY A 138 -5.50 -9.01 -0.76
C GLY A 138 -6.91 -9.24 -0.22
N LEU A 139 -7.53 -8.23 0.39
CA LEU A 139 -8.91 -8.26 0.86
C LEU A 139 -9.86 -7.95 -0.31
N PRO A 140 -11.11 -8.46 -0.27
CA PRO A 140 -12.10 -8.13 -1.28
C PRO A 140 -12.56 -6.68 -1.19
N VAL A 141 -13.18 -6.19 -2.27
CA VAL A 141 -13.80 -4.86 -2.33
C VAL A 141 -14.81 -4.66 -1.20
N GLY A 142 -14.87 -3.44 -0.65
CA GLY A 142 -15.76 -3.09 0.45
C GLY A 142 -15.39 -3.63 1.86
N SER A 143 -14.36 -4.46 2.01
CA SER A 143 -13.85 -4.89 3.33
C SER A 143 -13.40 -3.73 4.22
N GLU A 144 -13.45 -3.93 5.53
CA GLU A 144 -12.88 -3.05 6.56
C GLU A 144 -11.71 -3.73 7.25
N PHE A 145 -10.66 -2.97 7.55
CA PHE A 145 -9.45 -3.49 8.19
C PHE A 145 -8.66 -2.38 8.89
N ASP A 146 -7.71 -2.80 9.73
CA ASP A 146 -6.65 -1.94 10.22
C ASP A 146 -5.34 -2.27 9.49
N LEU A 147 -4.60 -1.25 9.04
CA LEU A 147 -3.24 -1.42 8.53
C LEU A 147 -2.25 -1.24 9.67
N VAL A 148 -1.42 -2.25 9.93
CA VAL A 148 -0.31 -2.18 10.87
C VAL A 148 1.00 -2.12 10.09
N ALA A 149 1.56 -0.91 9.99
CA ALA A 149 2.85 -0.66 9.37
C ALA A 149 3.96 -0.66 10.43
N ARG A 150 5.10 -1.28 10.12
CA ARG A 150 6.26 -1.36 11.01
C ARG A 150 7.51 -0.81 10.33
N TRP A 151 8.35 -0.16 11.13
CA TRP A 151 9.64 0.36 10.68
C TRP A 151 10.62 0.42 11.84
N GLU A 152 11.89 0.58 11.53
CA GLU A 152 12.98 0.78 12.48
C GLU A 152 13.56 2.18 12.32
N VAL A 153 13.87 2.84 13.43
CA VAL A 153 14.67 4.07 13.46
C VAL A 153 15.73 3.92 14.55
N ALA A 154 17.00 4.11 14.18
CA ALA A 154 18.13 4.07 15.12
C ALA A 154 18.18 2.79 16.00
N GLY A 155 17.90 1.62 15.40
CA GLY A 155 17.90 0.34 16.12
C GLY A 155 16.66 0.06 16.97
N GLN A 156 15.64 0.93 16.93
CA GLN A 156 14.38 0.74 17.65
C GLN A 156 13.23 0.51 16.68
N SER A 157 12.40 -0.49 16.97
CA SER A 157 11.20 -0.80 16.19
C SER A 157 10.01 0.05 16.62
N TYR A 158 9.31 0.61 15.65
CA TYR A 158 8.10 1.38 15.82
C TYR A 158 6.99 0.85 14.92
N GLN A 159 5.76 1.29 15.20
CA GLN A 159 4.62 0.99 14.35
C GLN A 159 3.68 2.18 14.18
N GLY A 160 3.05 2.25 13.02
CA GLY A 160 1.92 3.12 12.72
C GLY A 160 0.71 2.26 12.43
N VAL A 161 -0.45 2.65 12.98
CA VAL A 161 -1.70 1.95 12.74
C VAL A 161 -2.67 2.91 12.08
N LEU A 162 -3.20 2.52 10.92
CA LEU A 162 -4.38 3.13 10.33
C LEU A 162 -5.59 2.27 10.67
N ASN A 163 -6.51 2.80 11.46
CA ASN A 163 -7.67 2.08 11.97
C ASN A 163 -8.92 2.34 11.11
N ASN A 164 -9.78 1.33 10.99
CA ASN A 164 -11.06 1.39 10.27
C ASN A 164 -10.88 1.90 8.83
N VAL A 165 -9.84 1.40 8.16
CA VAL A 165 -9.64 1.61 6.74
C VAL A 165 -10.68 0.77 5.99
N ARG A 166 -11.19 1.30 4.87
CA ARG A 166 -12.21 0.61 4.07
C ARG A 166 -11.80 0.52 2.62
N CYS A 167 -11.93 -0.67 2.04
CA CYS A 167 -11.74 -0.92 0.61
C CYS A 167 -12.78 -0.17 -0.22
N ALA A 168 -12.33 0.44 -1.33
CA ALA A 168 -13.24 0.98 -2.33
C ALA A 168 -14.19 -0.12 -2.85
N ARG A 169 -15.40 0.28 -3.25
CA ARG A 169 -16.39 -0.60 -3.87
C ARG A 169 -16.32 -0.50 -5.38
#